data_AF-A0A6P6YB22-F1
#
_entry.id   AF-A0A6P6YB22-F1
#
_cell.length_a   1.000
_cell.length_b   1.000
_cell.length_c   1.000
_cell.angle_alpha   90.00
_cell.angle_beta   90.00
_cell.angle_gamma   90.00
#
_symmetry.space_group_name_H-M   'P 1'
#
loop_
_entity.id
_entity.type
_entity.pdbx_description
1 polymer ?
#
loop_
_entity_poly.entity_id
_entity_poly.type
_entity_poly.pdbx_seq_one_letter_code
_entity_poly.pdbx_strand_id
1 'polypeptide(L)'
;NIINDCFEFLKFYVFRLEYSLNDYERRQIPQSYQTFRLAIWLTLNSWINTFFSIHLALYPSEFFSKISKSFEQSFHLKRVDLLFQLQIPIFIILEYQWLNFLQKILHYQLKINNLFYKYYYHSDDYNQLKSKYIHYYTHYIHIYHIISKIILKILLIVLILSGLFGIFTFISEFMANNITFISIVEIGSKITTVYICIFLSKQNEMNFFNISLILYIVSGLLATNILYSKVAQLPYNNQRGCLLIMNWLARSQYQQQQQQQQLNNGHDRNVLQSLSIRNTIRLNQFAQSMSDNHLGFSCGQIFIITKYKFIEIFLMNFQLVLLFYKK
;
A
#
# COMPACT_ATOMS: atom_id res chain seq x y z
N ASN A 1 27.07 -28.54 -3.19
CA ASN A 1 28.32 -28.42 -2.40
C ASN A 1 27.92 -27.65 -1.16
N ILE A 2 27.74 -28.33 -0.03
CA ILE A 2 26.94 -27.85 1.12
C ILE A 2 27.36 -26.47 1.64
N ILE A 3 28.66 -26.16 1.57
CA ILE A 3 29.23 -24.87 1.98
C ILE A 3 28.79 -23.74 1.04
N ASN A 4 28.70 -24.02 -0.26
CA ASN A 4 28.16 -23.07 -1.25
C ASN A 4 26.68 -22.80 -0.99
N ASP A 5 25.92 -23.85 -0.72
CA ASP A 5 24.48 -23.72 -0.45
C ASP A 5 24.27 -22.86 0.82
N CYS A 6 25.04 -23.08 1.88
CA CYS A 6 25.06 -22.22 3.07
C CYS A 6 25.42 -20.76 2.78
N PHE A 7 26.44 -20.53 1.95
CA PHE A 7 26.85 -19.19 1.58
C PHE A 7 25.76 -18.47 0.79
N GLU A 8 25.12 -19.15 -0.17
CA GLU A 8 23.98 -18.65 -0.92
C GLU A 8 22.79 -18.26 0.00
N PHE A 9 22.55 -18.99 1.08
CA PHE A 9 21.54 -18.61 2.07
C PHE A 9 21.92 -17.34 2.84
N LEU A 10 23.15 -17.26 3.34
CA LEU A 10 23.61 -16.07 4.04
C LEU A 10 23.60 -14.85 3.13
N LYS A 11 23.94 -15.05 1.85
CA LYS A 11 23.89 -14.04 0.80
C LYS A 11 22.50 -13.40 0.68
N PHE A 12 21.46 -14.24 0.66
CA PHE A 12 20.08 -13.78 0.53
C PHE A 12 19.53 -13.16 1.83
N TYR A 13 19.67 -13.84 2.96
CA TYR A 13 18.97 -13.47 4.20
C TYR A 13 19.73 -12.47 5.08
N VAL A 14 21.05 -12.62 5.16
CA VAL A 14 21.88 -11.88 6.13
C VAL A 14 22.65 -10.77 5.44
N PHE A 15 23.33 -11.07 4.34
CA PHE A 15 24.19 -10.10 3.66
C PHE A 15 23.39 -9.18 2.74
N ARG A 16 22.33 -9.70 2.13
CA ARG A 16 21.47 -9.02 1.15
C ARG A 16 22.21 -8.55 -0.12
N LEU A 17 23.38 -9.13 -0.42
CA LEU A 17 24.26 -8.71 -1.52
C LEU A 17 24.56 -9.86 -2.47
N GLU A 18 24.48 -9.64 -3.77
CA GLU A 18 24.81 -10.66 -4.78
C GLU A 18 26.31 -10.63 -5.14
N TYR A 19 27.11 -11.50 -4.52
CA TYR A 19 28.55 -11.67 -4.81
C TYR A 19 29.01 -13.12 -4.58
N SER A 20 30.13 -13.52 -5.20
CA SER A 20 30.74 -14.84 -4.99
C SER A 20 31.87 -14.82 -3.94
N LEU A 21 32.22 -15.99 -3.41
CA LEU A 21 33.36 -16.14 -2.49
C LEU A 21 34.69 -15.71 -3.14
N ASN A 22 34.85 -15.93 -4.45
CA ASN A 22 36.04 -15.52 -5.19
C ASN A 22 36.12 -14.00 -5.34
N ASP A 23 34.99 -13.34 -5.60
CA ASP A 23 34.93 -11.87 -5.67
C ASP A 23 35.34 -11.26 -4.32
N TYR A 24 34.91 -11.88 -3.22
CA TYR A 24 35.27 -11.46 -1.88
C TYR A 24 36.76 -11.65 -1.57
N GLU A 25 37.32 -12.82 -1.90
CA GLU A 25 38.75 -13.11 -1.67
C GLU A 25 39.66 -12.20 -2.50
N ARG A 26 39.34 -12.02 -3.78
CA ARG A 26 40.07 -11.13 -4.69
C ARG A 26 39.87 -9.65 -4.36
N ARG A 27 39.04 -9.35 -3.35
CA ARG A 27 38.67 -7.99 -2.93
C ARG A 27 38.07 -7.16 -4.05
N GLN A 28 37.28 -7.80 -4.91
CA GLN A 28 36.68 -7.22 -6.10
C GLN A 28 35.20 -7.57 -6.20
N ILE A 29 34.42 -7.22 -5.16
CA ILE A 29 32.96 -7.28 -5.25
C ILE A 29 32.50 -6.26 -6.30
N PRO A 30 31.76 -6.68 -7.34
CA PRO A 30 31.27 -5.77 -8.38
C PRO A 30 30.38 -4.69 -7.76
N GLN A 31 30.73 -3.42 -7.97
CA GLN A 31 29.92 -2.29 -7.52
C GLN A 31 28.79 -1.99 -8.51
N SER A 32 28.02 -3.03 -8.86
CA SER A 32 26.94 -2.96 -9.83
C SER A 32 25.58 -2.94 -9.15
N TYR A 33 24.56 -2.40 -9.82
CA TYR A 33 23.19 -2.45 -9.32
C TYR A 33 22.75 -3.88 -8.99
N GLN A 34 23.19 -4.87 -9.76
CA GLN A 34 22.82 -6.27 -9.58
C GLN A 34 23.27 -6.83 -8.23
N THR A 35 24.44 -6.40 -7.76
CA THR A 35 24.99 -6.76 -6.45
C THR A 35 24.17 -6.19 -5.30
N PHE A 36 23.65 -4.97 -5.43
CA PHE A 36 22.89 -4.31 -4.37
C PHE A 36 21.37 -4.41 -4.53
N ARG A 37 20.86 -4.99 -5.62
CA ARG A 37 19.43 -5.01 -5.96
C ARG A 37 18.56 -5.51 -4.79
N LEU A 38 18.97 -6.62 -4.19
CA LEU A 38 18.21 -7.25 -3.10
C LEU A 38 18.28 -6.41 -1.81
N ALA A 39 19.46 -5.88 -1.47
CA ALA A 39 19.65 -4.93 -0.39
C ALA A 39 18.76 -3.70 -0.56
N ILE A 40 18.78 -3.05 -1.72
CA ILE A 40 17.98 -1.85 -2.01
C ILE A 40 16.49 -2.16 -1.86
N TRP A 41 16.00 -3.26 -2.43
CA TRP A 41 14.59 -3.62 -2.36
C TRP A 41 14.12 -3.92 -0.93
N LEU A 42 14.89 -4.72 -0.17
CA LEU A 42 14.54 -5.07 1.21
C LEU A 42 14.62 -3.86 2.15
N THR A 43 15.69 -3.07 2.04
CA THR A 43 15.91 -1.91 2.91
C THR A 43 14.86 -0.82 2.66
N LEU A 44 14.54 -0.51 1.40
CA LEU A 44 13.48 0.46 1.09
C LEU A 44 12.13 0.02 1.66
N ASN A 45 11.73 -1.24 1.46
CA ASN A 45 10.48 -1.75 2.02
C ASN A 45 10.49 -1.75 3.56
N SER A 46 11.63 -2.07 4.18
CA SER A 46 11.81 -2.03 5.63
C SER A 46 11.64 -0.62 6.19
N TRP A 47 12.26 0.38 5.56
CA TRP A 47 12.14 1.79 5.95
C TRP A 47 10.73 2.34 5.71
N ILE A 48 10.09 2.01 4.57
CA ILE A 48 8.70 2.40 4.30
C ILE A 48 7.76 1.86 5.38
N ASN A 49 7.89 0.57 5.73
CA ASN A 49 7.12 -0.03 6.81
C ASN A 49 7.41 0.63 8.15
N THR A 50 8.67 0.96 8.43
CA THR A 50 9.06 1.65 9.67
C THR A 50 8.43 3.04 9.76
N PHE A 51 8.47 3.82 8.68
CA PHE A 51 7.82 5.14 8.63
C PHE A 51 6.30 5.05 8.77
N PHE A 52 5.68 4.05 8.13
CA PHE A 52 4.25 3.80 8.26
C PHE A 52 3.88 3.43 9.70
N SER A 53 4.64 2.56 10.36
CA SER A 53 4.46 2.21 11.77
C SER A 53 4.64 3.41 12.70
N ILE A 54 5.64 4.27 12.44
CA ILE A 54 5.84 5.53 13.20
C ILE A 54 4.63 6.46 13.02
N HIS A 55 4.15 6.62 11.79
CA HIS A 55 2.99 7.47 11.51
C HIS A 55 1.74 6.96 12.26
N LEU A 56 1.46 5.66 12.19
CA LEU A 56 0.36 5.03 12.93
C LEU A 56 0.51 5.18 14.45
N ALA A 57 1.74 5.12 14.98
CA ALA A 57 1.99 5.28 16.40
C ALA A 57 1.78 6.73 16.89
N LEU A 58 2.13 7.73 16.08
CA LEU A 58 1.97 9.14 16.41
C LEU A 58 0.54 9.67 16.16
N TYR A 59 -0.11 9.17 15.11
CA TYR A 59 -1.44 9.60 14.68
C TYR A 59 -2.35 8.37 14.53
N PRO A 60 -2.78 7.75 15.66
CA PRO A 60 -3.63 6.58 15.60
C PRO A 60 -4.99 6.95 15.01
N SER A 61 -5.33 6.36 13.86
CA SER A 61 -6.64 6.55 13.26
C SER A 61 -7.73 5.90 14.13
N GLU A 62 -8.96 6.43 14.09
CA GLU A 62 -10.10 5.82 14.80
C GLU A 62 -10.29 4.34 14.43
N PHE A 63 -10.00 4.01 13.17
CA PHE A 63 -10.04 2.66 12.65
C PHE A 63 -8.97 1.76 13.30
N PHE A 64 -7.72 2.21 13.36
CA PHE A 64 -6.65 1.47 14.04
C PHE A 64 -6.98 1.25 15.52
N SER A 65 -7.54 2.27 16.19
CA SER A 65 -8.01 2.15 17.57
C SER A 65 -9.11 1.08 17.72
N LYS A 66 -10.08 1.03 16.81
CA LYS A 66 -11.14 0.01 16.81
C LYS A 66 -10.59 -1.40 16.60
N ILE A 67 -9.67 -1.59 15.65
CA ILE A 67 -9.02 -2.90 15.43
C ILE A 67 -8.21 -3.30 16.66
N SER A 68 -7.39 -2.39 17.20
CA SER A 68 -6.58 -2.66 18.38
C SER A 68 -7.46 -3.11 19.55
N LYS A 69 -8.58 -2.43 19.80
CA LYS A 69 -9.55 -2.82 20.83
C LYS A 69 -10.19 -4.18 20.55
N SER A 70 -10.53 -4.48 19.30
CA SER A 70 -11.07 -5.79 18.93
C SER A 70 -10.03 -6.90 19.17
N PHE A 71 -8.76 -6.65 18.85
CA PHE A 71 -7.66 -7.57 19.13
C PHE A 71 -7.43 -7.77 20.63
N GLU A 72 -7.44 -6.68 21.40
CA GLU A 72 -7.36 -6.70 22.87
C GLU A 72 -8.47 -7.58 23.47
N GLN A 73 -9.70 -7.46 22.96
CA GLN A 73 -10.83 -8.27 23.40
C GLN A 73 -10.69 -9.74 23.00
N SER A 74 -10.28 -10.03 21.77
CA SER A 74 -10.14 -11.41 21.28
C SER A 74 -9.04 -12.19 21.99
N PHE A 75 -7.95 -11.54 22.38
CA PHE A 75 -6.79 -12.20 23.00
C PHE A 75 -6.65 -11.89 24.50
N HIS A 76 -7.60 -11.18 25.11
CA HIS A 76 -7.55 -10.70 26.49
C HIS A 76 -6.27 -9.93 26.83
N LEU A 77 -5.71 -9.22 25.84
CA LEU A 77 -4.53 -8.39 26.00
C LEU A 77 -4.93 -6.95 26.35
N LYS A 78 -4.08 -6.24 27.07
CA LYS A 78 -4.22 -4.80 27.31
C LYS A 78 -3.05 -4.08 26.65
N ARG A 79 -3.31 -2.93 26.03
CA ARG A 79 -2.29 -2.06 25.43
C ARG A 79 -1.56 -2.69 24.24
N VAL A 80 -2.32 -3.18 23.26
CA VAL A 80 -1.74 -3.74 22.00
C VAL A 80 -0.99 -2.66 21.20
N ASP A 81 -1.32 -1.38 21.41
CA ASP A 81 -0.56 -0.23 20.90
C ASP A 81 0.94 -0.28 21.24
N LEU A 82 1.29 -0.75 22.44
CA LEU A 82 2.68 -0.86 22.88
C LEU A 82 3.47 -1.92 22.09
N LEU A 83 2.81 -3.00 21.66
CA LEU A 83 3.45 -4.03 20.82
C LEU A 83 3.82 -3.49 19.45
N PHE A 84 2.93 -2.68 18.85
CA PHE A 84 3.20 -2.00 17.59
C PHE A 84 4.30 -0.93 17.75
N GLN A 85 4.32 -0.21 18.87
CA GLN A 85 5.39 0.73 19.18
C GLN A 85 6.75 0.04 19.38
N LEU A 86 6.78 -1.15 20.00
CA LEU A 86 7.99 -1.94 20.21
C LEU A 86 8.58 -2.48 18.88
N GLN A 87 7.76 -2.66 17.86
CA GLN A 87 8.21 -3.09 16.53
C GLN A 87 9.13 -2.06 15.86
N ILE A 88 8.92 -0.77 16.10
CA ILE A 88 9.70 0.34 15.52
C ILE A 88 11.19 0.25 15.92
N PRO A 89 11.57 0.26 17.22
CA PRO A 89 12.98 0.17 17.60
C PRO A 89 13.60 -1.16 17.18
N ILE A 90 12.85 -2.26 17.15
CA ILE A 90 13.35 -3.55 16.67
C ILE A 90 13.77 -3.45 15.20
N PHE A 91 12.93 -2.89 14.32
CA PHE A 91 13.27 -2.70 12.92
C PHE A 91 14.46 -1.76 12.71
N ILE A 92 14.53 -0.66 13.47
CA ILE A 92 15.68 0.25 13.42
C ILE A 92 16.98 -0.46 13.83
N ILE A 93 16.96 -1.26 14.91
CA ILE A 93 18.14 -2.02 15.37
C ILE A 93 18.57 -3.03 14.31
N LEU A 94 17.63 -3.75 13.70
CA LEU A 94 17.93 -4.75 12.67
C LEU A 94 18.55 -4.12 11.42
N GLU A 95 18.01 -2.98 10.94
CA GLU A 95 18.59 -2.25 9.81
C GLU A 95 19.97 -1.67 10.14
N TYR A 96 20.17 -1.16 11.35
CA TYR A 96 21.49 -0.71 11.82
C TYR A 96 22.51 -1.84 11.88
N GLN A 97 22.13 -3.01 12.39
CA GLN A 97 22.98 -4.19 12.41
C GLN A 97 23.36 -4.63 10.99
N TRP A 98 22.39 -4.61 10.06
CA TRP A 98 22.66 -4.93 8.66
C TRP A 98 23.64 -3.93 8.01
N LEU A 99 23.48 -2.61 8.24
CA LEU A 99 24.43 -1.61 7.74
C LEU A 99 25.86 -1.85 8.23
N ASN A 100 26.02 -2.24 9.50
CA ASN A 100 27.33 -2.65 10.04
C ASN A 100 27.90 -3.88 9.34
N PHE A 101 27.06 -4.88 9.01
CA PHE A 101 27.50 -6.02 8.22
C PHE A 101 27.87 -5.63 6.80
N LEU A 102 27.07 -4.80 6.14
CA LEU A 102 27.34 -4.27 4.81
C LEU A 102 28.71 -3.60 4.76
N GLN A 103 29.00 -2.71 5.71
CA GLN A 103 30.29 -2.03 5.79
C GLN A 103 31.43 -3.03 5.95
N LYS A 104 31.29 -4.03 6.84
CA LYS A 104 32.32 -5.07 7.03
C LYS A 104 32.55 -5.92 5.77
N ILE A 105 31.51 -6.19 5.00
CA ILE A 105 31.59 -6.95 3.75
C ILE A 105 32.32 -6.12 2.69
N LEU A 106 31.93 -4.87 2.50
CA LEU A 106 32.54 -3.98 1.49
C LEU A 106 34.01 -3.64 1.80
N HIS A 107 34.39 -3.62 3.08
CA HIS A 107 35.79 -3.46 3.50
C HIS A 107 36.56 -4.79 3.58
N TYR A 108 35.95 -5.92 3.21
CA TYR A 108 36.55 -7.25 3.22
C TYR A 108 37.05 -7.70 4.62
N GLN A 109 36.40 -7.23 5.69
CA GLN A 109 36.77 -7.51 7.08
C GLN A 109 35.91 -8.62 7.72
N LEU A 110 34.90 -9.13 7.02
CA LEU A 110 34.03 -10.18 7.51
C LEU A 110 34.76 -11.54 7.57
N LYS A 111 35.18 -11.94 8.78
CA LYS A 111 35.87 -13.21 9.05
C LYS A 111 35.08 -14.46 8.60
N ILE A 112 33.75 -14.36 8.60
CA ILE A 112 32.85 -15.45 8.19
C ILE A 112 33.12 -15.86 6.74
N ASN A 113 33.32 -14.90 5.83
CA ASN A 113 33.61 -15.23 4.43
C ASN A 113 34.97 -15.90 4.26
N ASN A 114 35.96 -15.52 5.06
CA ASN A 114 37.27 -16.18 5.05
C ASN A 114 37.16 -17.65 5.52
N LEU A 115 36.26 -17.92 6.49
CA LEU A 115 35.95 -19.31 6.89
C LEU A 115 35.30 -20.06 5.73
N PHE A 116 34.28 -19.49 5.08
CA PHE A 116 33.63 -20.12 3.93
C PHE A 116 34.61 -20.42 2.80
N TYR A 117 35.49 -19.48 2.46
CA TYR A 117 36.53 -19.67 1.44
C TYR A 117 37.49 -20.82 1.82
N LYS A 118 38.01 -20.81 3.06
CA LYS A 118 38.90 -21.85 3.57
C LYS A 118 38.27 -23.25 3.48
N TYR A 119 37.01 -23.38 3.90
CA TYR A 119 36.32 -24.68 3.86
C TYR A 119 35.88 -25.09 2.46
N TYR A 120 35.66 -24.14 1.55
CA TYR A 120 35.23 -24.43 0.17
C TYR A 120 36.39 -24.88 -0.73
N TYR A 121 37.58 -24.25 -0.62
CA TYR A 121 38.72 -24.50 -1.50
C TYR A 121 39.81 -25.43 -0.93
N HIS A 122 39.97 -25.52 0.40
CA HIS A 122 40.94 -26.44 1.04
C HIS A 122 40.28 -27.71 1.60
N SER A 123 39.27 -28.23 0.90
CA SER A 123 38.51 -29.41 1.35
C SER A 123 39.29 -30.73 1.32
N ASP A 124 40.48 -30.77 0.70
CA ASP A 124 41.25 -31.99 0.51
C ASP A 124 41.99 -32.45 1.79
N ASP A 125 42.51 -31.52 2.60
CA ASP A 125 43.04 -31.82 3.95
C ASP A 125 41.92 -32.15 4.96
N TYR A 126 40.69 -31.71 4.67
CA TYR A 126 39.50 -31.96 5.50
C TYR A 126 38.96 -33.39 5.35
N ASN A 127 39.46 -34.18 4.38
CA ASN A 127 39.07 -35.57 4.15
C ASN A 127 39.45 -36.53 5.30
N GLN A 128 40.40 -36.18 6.16
CA GLN A 128 40.81 -37.03 7.28
C GLN A 128 39.95 -36.88 8.55
N LEU A 129 39.26 -35.74 8.76
CA LEU A 129 38.37 -35.55 9.92
C LEU A 129 36.94 -36.11 9.68
N LYS A 130 36.70 -36.75 8.53
CA LYS A 130 35.51 -36.50 7.70
C LYS A 130 34.29 -37.41 7.86
N SER A 131 34.37 -38.67 8.29
CA SER A 131 33.15 -39.51 8.19
C SER A 131 32.11 -39.26 9.29
N LYS A 132 32.55 -39.00 10.53
CA LYS A 132 31.63 -39.02 11.69
C LYS A 132 30.82 -37.73 11.87
N TYR A 133 31.40 -36.56 11.57
CA TYR A 133 30.76 -35.26 11.83
C TYR A 133 30.06 -34.65 10.63
N ILE A 134 30.38 -35.08 9.40
CA ILE A 134 29.70 -34.58 8.21
C ILE A 134 28.21 -34.86 8.28
N HIS A 135 27.81 -36.05 8.76
CA HIS A 135 26.40 -36.39 8.83
C HIS A 135 25.61 -35.47 9.77
N TYR A 136 26.21 -35.07 10.91
CA TYR A 136 25.60 -34.09 11.81
C TYR A 136 25.55 -32.69 11.21
N TYR A 137 26.62 -32.28 10.51
CA TYR A 137 26.69 -30.96 9.89
C TYR A 137 25.71 -30.82 8.71
N THR A 138 25.58 -31.85 7.88
CA THR A 138 24.59 -31.87 6.79
C THR A 138 23.17 -31.89 7.34
N HIS A 139 22.92 -32.64 8.40
CA HIS A 139 21.62 -32.64 9.06
C HIS A 139 21.27 -31.27 9.64
N TYR A 140 22.23 -30.61 10.30
CA TYR A 140 22.06 -29.27 10.86
C TYR A 140 21.78 -28.22 9.77
N ILE A 141 22.52 -28.26 8.66
CA ILE A 141 22.31 -27.35 7.52
C ILE A 141 20.96 -27.60 6.87
N HIS A 142 20.54 -28.86 6.75
CA HIS A 142 19.23 -29.20 6.20
C HIS A 142 18.08 -28.70 7.10
N ILE A 143 18.22 -28.84 8.43
CA ILE A 143 17.29 -28.27 9.40
C ILE A 143 17.23 -26.75 9.25
N TYR A 144 18.39 -26.08 9.22
CA TYR A 144 18.48 -24.63 9.06
C TYR A 144 17.84 -24.15 7.73
N HIS A 145 18.04 -24.90 6.65
CA HIS A 145 17.44 -24.64 5.35
C HIS A 145 15.90 -24.74 5.41
N ILE A 146 15.37 -25.79 6.04
CA ILE A 146 13.91 -25.94 6.23
C ILE A 146 13.38 -24.77 7.05
N ILE A 147 14.01 -24.45 8.18
CA ILE A 147 13.62 -23.35 9.06
C ILE A 147 13.64 -22.02 8.30
N SER A 148 14.70 -21.73 7.55
CA SER A 148 14.83 -20.49 6.77
C SER A 148 13.75 -20.38 5.68
N LYS A 149 13.43 -21.47 4.97
CA LYS A 149 12.32 -21.48 4.01
C LYS A 149 10.97 -21.26 4.67
N ILE A 150 10.74 -21.84 5.86
CA ILE A 150 9.51 -21.61 6.63
C ILE A 150 9.42 -20.14 7.05
N ILE A 151 10.50 -19.57 7.60
CA ILE A 151 10.55 -18.16 8.01
C ILE A 151 10.31 -17.25 6.81
N LEU A 152 10.92 -17.52 5.64
CA LEU A 152 10.67 -16.72 4.43
C LEU A 152 9.22 -16.78 3.98
N LYS A 153 8.61 -17.97 3.97
CA LYS A 153 7.20 -18.11 3.61
C LYS A 153 6.31 -17.36 4.58
N ILE A 154 6.59 -17.44 5.89
CA ILE A 154 5.88 -16.68 6.91
C ILE A 154 6.06 -15.17 6.67
N LEU A 155 7.28 -14.70 6.45
CA LEU A 155 7.57 -13.29 6.18
C LEU A 155 6.86 -12.78 4.92
N LEU A 156 6.84 -13.58 3.84
CA LEU A 156 6.14 -13.26 2.60
C LEU A 156 4.62 -13.18 2.83
N ILE A 157 4.06 -14.13 3.60
CA ILE A 157 2.64 -14.10 3.98
C ILE A 157 2.35 -12.84 4.82
N VAL A 158 3.20 -12.49 5.78
CA VAL A 158 3.06 -11.27 6.58
C VAL A 158 3.14 -10.01 5.70
N LEU A 159 4.03 -9.98 4.70
CA LEU A 159 4.17 -8.85 3.77
C LEU A 159 2.94 -8.72 2.84
N ILE A 160 2.40 -9.84 2.37
CA ILE A 160 1.16 -9.85 1.57
C ILE A 160 -0.02 -9.40 2.43
N LEU A 161 -0.14 -9.93 3.65
CA LEU A 161 -1.18 -9.52 4.59
C LEU A 161 -1.06 -8.04 4.97
N SER A 162 0.14 -7.51 5.17
CA SER A 162 0.35 -6.09 5.45
C SER A 162 0.03 -5.21 4.24
N GLY A 163 0.35 -5.65 3.02
CA GLY A 163 -0.05 -4.97 1.79
C GLY A 163 -1.56 -4.95 1.58
N LEU A 164 -2.24 -6.08 1.77
CA LEU A 164 -3.70 -6.17 1.72
C LEU A 164 -4.36 -5.33 2.82
N PHE A 165 -3.80 -5.35 4.02
CA PHE A 165 -4.24 -4.50 5.12
C PHE A 165 -4.06 -3.01 4.79
N GLY A 166 -2.94 -2.63 4.16
CA GLY A 166 -2.68 -1.27 3.68
C GLY A 166 -3.66 -0.81 2.60
N ILE A 167 -4.03 -1.68 1.66
CA ILE A 167 -5.08 -1.39 0.66
C ILE A 167 -6.44 -1.26 1.34
N PHE A 168 -6.73 -2.10 2.33
CA PHE A 168 -7.98 -2.05 3.07
C PHE A 168 -8.10 -0.79 3.94
N THR A 169 -7.04 -0.40 4.65
CA THR A 169 -6.99 0.87 5.39
C THR A 169 -7.12 2.06 4.45
N PHE A 170 -6.47 2.01 3.28
CA PHE A 170 -6.62 3.02 2.22
C PHE A 170 -8.08 3.17 1.77
N ILE A 171 -8.79 2.07 1.51
CA ILE A 171 -10.21 2.09 1.14
C ILE A 171 -11.06 2.60 2.32
N SER A 172 -10.75 2.20 3.54
CA SER A 172 -11.48 2.62 4.75
C SER A 172 -11.35 4.12 5.01
N GLU A 173 -10.13 4.67 4.92
CA GLU A 173 -9.88 6.12 5.06
C GLU A 173 -10.49 6.92 3.92
N PHE A 174 -10.51 6.36 2.71
CA PHE A 174 -11.24 6.93 1.58
C PHE A 174 -12.76 6.99 1.84
N MET A 175 -13.36 5.91 2.37
CA MET A 175 -14.78 5.87 2.72
C MET A 175 -15.12 6.77 3.92
N ALA A 176 -14.17 6.99 4.83
CA ALA A 176 -14.28 7.94 5.93
C ALA A 176 -14.29 9.42 5.48
N ASN A 177 -14.22 9.67 4.17
CA ASN A 177 -14.35 10.98 3.57
C ASN A 177 -13.27 11.97 4.06
N ASN A 178 -12.09 11.45 4.40
CA ASN A 178 -10.96 12.27 4.82
C ASN A 178 -10.37 12.97 3.60
N ILE A 179 -10.85 14.18 3.37
CA ILE A 179 -10.43 15.12 2.32
C ILE A 179 -8.90 15.27 2.25
N THR A 180 -8.24 15.30 3.41
CA THR A 180 -6.78 15.39 3.53
C THR A 180 -6.06 14.19 2.91
N PHE A 181 -6.65 13.00 2.98
CA PHE A 181 -6.08 11.78 2.43
C PHE A 181 -6.06 11.81 0.90
N ILE A 182 -7.15 12.26 0.27
CA ILE A 182 -7.26 12.38 -1.19
C ILE A 182 -6.17 13.33 -1.71
N SER A 183 -5.96 14.47 -1.05
CA SER A 183 -4.91 15.43 -1.41
C SER A 183 -3.49 14.86 -1.25
N ILE A 184 -3.23 14.08 -0.19
CA ILE A 184 -1.93 13.42 0.03
C ILE A 184 -1.65 12.39 -1.06
N VAL A 185 -2.67 11.59 -1.45
CA VAL A 185 -2.56 10.61 -2.53
C VAL A 185 -2.29 11.29 -3.87
N GLU A 186 -2.88 12.45 -4.13
CA GLU A 186 -2.63 13.24 -5.34
C GLU A 186 -1.20 13.81 -5.39
N ILE A 187 -0.72 14.36 -4.28
CA ILE A 187 0.66 14.86 -4.19
C ILE A 187 1.65 13.71 -4.37
N GLY A 188 1.39 12.57 -3.70
CA GLY A 188 2.20 11.37 -3.82
C GLY A 188 2.26 10.83 -5.25
N SER A 189 1.13 10.76 -5.96
CA SER A 189 1.09 10.28 -7.35
C SER A 189 1.86 11.21 -8.31
N LYS A 190 1.80 12.53 -8.11
CA LYS A 190 2.54 13.52 -8.90
C LYS A 190 4.05 13.43 -8.67
N ILE A 191 4.50 13.34 -7.41
CA ILE A 191 5.91 13.14 -7.07
C ILE A 191 6.43 11.85 -7.71
N THR A 192 5.64 10.79 -7.61
CA THR A 192 5.98 9.47 -8.17
C THR A 192 6.09 9.52 -9.70
N THR A 193 5.21 10.26 -10.38
CA THR A 193 5.26 10.47 -11.84
C THR A 193 6.54 11.21 -12.25
N VAL A 194 6.88 12.30 -11.55
CA VAL A 194 8.13 13.05 -11.79
C VAL A 194 9.35 12.15 -11.60
N TYR A 195 9.35 11.33 -10.54
CA TYR A 195 10.43 10.38 -10.28
C TYR A 195 10.58 9.35 -11.40
N ILE A 196 9.49 8.77 -11.91
CA ILE A 196 9.53 7.84 -13.06
C ILE A 196 10.10 8.54 -14.29
N CYS A 197 9.69 9.78 -14.59
CA CYS A 197 10.18 10.51 -15.75
C CYS A 197 11.69 10.77 -15.67
N ILE A 198 12.18 11.18 -14.49
CA ILE A 198 13.62 11.38 -14.24
C ILE A 198 14.39 10.05 -14.32
N PHE A 199 13.80 8.97 -13.79
CA PHE A 199 14.40 7.64 -13.85
C PHE A 199 14.50 7.15 -15.30
N LEU A 200 13.43 7.30 -16.08
CA LEU A 200 13.37 6.96 -17.50
C LEU A 200 14.35 7.77 -18.34
N SER A 201 14.48 9.08 -18.10
CA SER A 201 15.35 9.95 -18.90
C SER A 201 16.84 9.67 -18.70
N LYS A 202 17.22 9.09 -17.55
CA LYS A 202 18.60 8.72 -17.24
C LYS A 202 19.00 7.30 -17.68
N GLN A 203 18.07 6.49 -18.19
CA GLN A 203 18.36 5.11 -18.59
C GLN A 203 18.67 5.04 -20.09
N ASN A 204 19.88 4.60 -20.43
CA ASN A 204 20.29 4.35 -21.83
C ASN A 204 19.84 2.96 -22.32
N GLU A 205 19.72 1.97 -21.43
CA GLU A 205 19.23 0.62 -21.75
C GLU A 205 18.13 0.17 -20.76
N MET A 206 17.06 -0.41 -21.29
CA MET A 206 15.91 -0.87 -20.50
C MET A 206 16.05 -2.36 -20.19
N ASN A 207 16.38 -2.71 -18.94
CA ASN A 207 16.31 -4.09 -18.49
C ASN A 207 14.87 -4.47 -18.07
N PHE A 208 14.56 -5.77 -18.06
CA PHE A 208 13.23 -6.30 -17.70
C PHE A 208 12.76 -5.84 -16.31
N PHE A 209 13.69 -5.59 -15.40
CA PHE A 209 13.39 -5.11 -14.05
C PHE A 209 12.92 -3.65 -14.04
N ASN A 210 13.59 -2.76 -14.79
CA ASN A 210 13.20 -1.37 -14.97
C ASN A 210 11.80 -1.31 -15.56
N ILE A 211 11.51 -2.15 -16.56
CA ILE A 211 10.18 -2.27 -17.17
C ILE A 211 9.13 -2.72 -16.13
N SER A 212 9.44 -3.74 -15.32
CA SER A 212 8.54 -4.22 -14.26
C SER A 212 8.26 -3.17 -13.18
N LEU A 213 9.28 -2.44 -12.75
CA LEU A 213 9.16 -1.36 -11.77
C LEU A 213 8.33 -0.19 -12.34
N ILE A 214 8.57 0.18 -13.60
CA ILE A 214 7.75 1.18 -14.30
C ILE A 214 6.30 0.70 -14.41
N LEU A 215 6.06 -0.56 -14.79
CA LEU A 215 4.71 -1.12 -14.86
C LEU A 215 4.00 -1.11 -13.51
N TYR A 216 4.69 -1.47 -12.42
CA TYR A 216 4.14 -1.41 -11.07
C TYR A 216 3.72 0.01 -10.70
N ILE A 217 4.60 0.99 -10.91
CA ILE A 217 4.30 2.37 -10.55
C ILE A 217 3.21 2.96 -11.47
N VAL A 218 3.25 2.69 -12.77
CA VAL A 218 2.21 3.09 -13.73
C VAL A 218 0.87 2.46 -13.38
N SER A 219 0.84 1.21 -12.91
CA SER A 219 -0.40 0.56 -12.45
C SER A 219 -1.00 1.25 -11.22
N GLY A 220 -0.16 1.75 -10.30
CA GLY A 220 -0.61 2.59 -9.17
C GLY A 220 -1.18 3.93 -9.64
N LEU A 221 -0.57 4.56 -10.65
CA LEU A 221 -1.11 5.78 -11.27
C LEU A 221 -2.44 5.54 -11.99
N LEU A 222 -2.55 4.42 -12.71
CA LEU A 222 -3.81 4.03 -13.37
C LEU A 222 -4.90 3.74 -12.32
N ALA A 223 -4.57 3.05 -11.23
CA ALA A 223 -5.50 2.75 -10.15
C ALA A 223 -6.04 4.04 -9.50
N THR A 224 -5.17 5.01 -9.19
CA THR A 224 -5.60 6.30 -8.65
C THR A 224 -6.47 7.07 -9.64
N ASN A 225 -6.12 7.12 -10.93
CA ASN A 225 -6.93 7.76 -11.97
C ASN A 225 -8.30 7.08 -12.17
N ILE A 226 -8.38 5.75 -12.11
CA ILE A 226 -9.64 5.00 -12.16
C ILE A 226 -10.52 5.38 -10.96
N LEU A 227 -9.91 5.46 -9.78
CA LEU A 227 -10.60 5.85 -8.55
C LEU A 227 -11.16 7.28 -8.67
N TYR A 228 -10.34 8.24 -9.13
CA TYR A 228 -10.78 9.60 -9.41
C TYR A 228 -11.89 9.69 -10.46
N SER A 229 -11.81 8.88 -11.52
CA SER A 229 -12.85 8.80 -12.55
C SER A 229 -14.18 8.32 -11.97
N LYS A 230 -14.17 7.33 -11.07
CA LYS A 230 -15.36 6.86 -10.36
C LYS A 230 -15.91 7.91 -9.40
N VAL A 231 -15.04 8.60 -8.67
CA VAL A 231 -15.43 9.71 -7.78
C VAL A 231 -16.08 10.86 -8.55
N ALA A 232 -15.52 11.22 -9.70
CA ALA A 232 -16.06 12.27 -10.56
C ALA A 232 -17.43 11.92 -11.18
N GLN A 233 -17.83 10.63 -11.19
CA GLN A 233 -19.15 10.18 -11.65
C GLN A 233 -20.22 10.23 -10.55
N LEU A 234 -19.84 10.30 -9.28
CA LEU A 234 -20.80 10.35 -8.17
C LEU A 234 -21.77 11.54 -8.24
N PRO A 235 -21.34 12.78 -8.55
CA PRO A 235 -22.26 13.90 -8.68
C PRO A 235 -23.32 13.66 -9.76
N TYR A 236 -22.93 13.07 -10.90
CA TYR A 236 -23.84 12.75 -11.99
C TYR A 236 -24.85 11.66 -11.60
N ASN A 237 -24.39 10.59 -10.94
CA ASN A 237 -25.26 9.53 -10.44
C ASN A 237 -26.22 10.05 -9.36
N ASN A 238 -25.75 10.94 -8.49
CA ASN A 238 -26.57 11.56 -7.46
C ASN A 238 -27.63 12.50 -8.07
N GLN A 239 -27.27 13.29 -9.09
CA GLN A 239 -28.21 14.13 -9.82
C GLN A 239 -29.29 13.29 -10.52
N ARG A 240 -28.90 12.16 -11.13
CA ARG A 240 -29.86 11.22 -11.72
C ARG A 240 -30.79 10.60 -10.67
N GLY A 241 -30.26 10.26 -9.49
CA GLY A 241 -31.05 9.81 -8.35
C GLY A 241 -32.07 10.86 -7.89
N CYS A 242 -31.64 12.13 -7.77
CA CYS A 242 -32.52 13.24 -7.42
C CYS A 242 -33.63 13.44 -8.47
N LEU A 243 -33.31 13.36 -9.77
CA LEU A 243 -34.31 13.45 -10.84
C LEU A 243 -35.34 12.30 -10.76
N LEU A 244 -34.91 11.08 -10.43
CA LEU A 244 -35.82 9.95 -10.24
C LEU A 244 -36.75 10.16 -9.04
N ILE A 245 -36.22 10.67 -7.93
CA ILE A 245 -37.01 11.00 -6.73
C ILE A 245 -38.01 12.12 -7.05
N MET A 246 -37.59 13.18 -7.74
CA MET A 246 -38.45 14.29 -8.14
C MET A 246 -39.57 13.82 -9.09
N ASN A 247 -39.24 12.99 -10.08
CA ASN A 247 -40.24 12.42 -10.99
C ASN A 247 -41.24 11.50 -10.27
N TRP A 248 -40.77 10.73 -9.28
CA TRP A 248 -41.64 9.89 -8.46
C TRP A 248 -42.57 10.76 -7.59
N LEU A 249 -42.05 11.82 -6.96
CA LEU A 249 -42.83 12.77 -6.18
C LEU A 249 -43.91 13.45 -7.01
N ALA A 250 -43.56 13.93 -8.22
CA ALA A 250 -44.51 14.55 -9.13
C ALA A 250 -45.65 13.59 -9.53
N ARG A 251 -45.32 12.32 -9.82
CA ARG A 251 -46.33 11.28 -10.13
C ARG A 251 -47.23 10.97 -8.94
N SER A 252 -46.66 10.86 -7.75
CA SER A 252 -47.41 10.58 -6.53
C SER A 252 -48.38 11.73 -6.19
N GLN A 253 -47.94 12.98 -6.34
CA GLN A 253 -48.79 14.17 -6.16
C GLN A 253 -49.93 14.22 -7.18
N TYR A 254 -49.66 13.92 -8.46
CA TYR A 254 -50.69 13.90 -9.50
C TYR A 254 -51.76 12.82 -9.25
N GLN A 255 -51.36 11.62 -8.84
CA GLN A 255 -52.30 10.55 -8.48
C GLN A 255 -53.18 10.90 -7.27
N GLN A 256 -52.60 11.56 -6.26
CA GLN A 256 -53.35 12.02 -5.09
C GLN A 256 -54.39 13.09 -5.46
N GLN A 257 -54.05 14.01 -6.38
CA GLN A 257 -55.01 15.02 -6.87
C GLN A 257 -56.19 14.37 -7.62
N GLN A 258 -55.94 13.35 -8.45
CA GLN A 258 -57.00 12.63 -9.14
C GLN A 258 -57.94 11.88 -8.19
N GLN A 259 -57.39 11.22 -7.16
CA GLN A 259 -58.19 10.54 -6.13
C GLN A 259 -59.04 11.52 -5.31
N GLN A 260 -58.49 12.70 -5.00
CA GLN A 260 -59.24 13.75 -4.28
C GLN A 260 -60.39 14.32 -5.12
N GLN A 261 -60.24 14.43 -6.45
CA GLN A 261 -61.34 14.85 -7.34
C GLN A 261 -62.48 13.82 -7.40
N GLN A 262 -62.20 12.53 -7.21
CA GLN A 262 -63.21 11.47 -7.20
C GLN A 262 -63.93 11.32 -5.84
N LEU A 263 -63.27 11.67 -4.72
CA LEU A 263 -63.79 11.48 -3.36
C LEU A 263 -64.62 12.66 -2.82
N ASN A 264 -65.41 13.35 -3.67
CA ASN A 264 -66.06 14.63 -3.35
C ASN A 264 -67.17 14.66 -2.28
N ASN A 265 -67.44 13.55 -1.59
CA ASN A 265 -68.47 13.46 -0.56
C ASN A 265 -67.87 12.93 0.75
N GLY A 266 -67.54 13.81 1.71
CA GLY A 266 -67.18 13.36 3.07
C GLY A 266 -66.49 14.41 3.94
N HIS A 267 -67.01 14.60 5.16
CA HIS A 267 -66.62 15.63 6.13
C HIS A 267 -65.26 15.35 6.83
N ASP A 268 -64.74 14.12 6.76
CA ASP A 268 -63.45 13.71 7.37
C ASP A 268 -62.19 14.12 6.57
N ARG A 269 -62.36 14.92 5.51
CA ARG A 269 -61.29 15.35 4.60
C ARG A 269 -60.20 16.19 5.26
N ASN A 270 -60.57 17.05 6.22
CA ASN A 270 -59.67 18.11 6.68
C ASN A 270 -58.44 17.59 7.45
N VAL A 271 -58.59 16.51 8.24
CA VAL A 271 -57.49 15.96 9.06
C VAL A 271 -56.51 15.16 8.18
N LEU A 272 -57.01 14.27 7.33
CA LEU A 272 -56.21 13.48 6.39
C LEU A 272 -55.49 14.36 5.35
N GLN A 273 -56.14 15.43 4.89
CA GLN A 273 -55.55 16.38 3.95
C GLN A 273 -54.42 17.19 4.60
N SER A 274 -54.55 17.57 5.86
CA SER A 274 -53.48 18.29 6.58
C SER A 274 -52.21 17.43 6.77
N LEU A 275 -52.37 16.14 7.08
CA LEU A 275 -51.27 15.18 7.22
C LEU A 275 -50.59 14.88 5.87
N SER A 276 -51.38 14.75 4.80
CA SER A 276 -50.90 14.60 3.42
C SER A 276 -50.04 15.81 3.01
N ILE A 277 -50.54 17.03 3.21
CA ILE A 277 -49.83 18.27 2.88
C ILE A 277 -48.51 18.37 3.65
N ARG A 278 -48.51 18.06 4.94
CA ARG A 278 -47.30 18.08 5.77
C ARG A 278 -46.24 17.10 5.28
N ASN A 279 -46.64 15.90 4.88
CA ASN A 279 -45.72 14.90 4.35
C ASN A 279 -45.18 15.31 2.96
N THR A 280 -46.00 15.93 2.12
CA THR A 280 -45.58 16.47 0.82
C THR A 280 -44.57 17.62 1.00
N ILE A 281 -44.80 18.53 1.95
CA ILE A 281 -43.86 19.61 2.27
C ILE A 281 -42.51 19.03 2.75
N ARG A 282 -42.54 18.03 3.62
CA ARG A 282 -41.32 17.36 4.11
C ARG A 282 -40.55 16.65 3.00
N LEU A 283 -41.24 15.95 2.10
CA LEU A 283 -40.61 15.28 0.96
C LEU A 283 -40.02 16.29 -0.04
N ASN A 284 -40.72 17.40 -0.29
CA ASN A 284 -40.21 18.47 -1.15
C ASN A 284 -38.98 19.15 -0.53
N GLN A 285 -39.01 19.43 0.77
CA GLN A 285 -37.85 19.96 1.50
C GLN A 285 -36.69 18.97 1.48
N PHE A 286 -36.94 17.66 1.64
CA PHE A 286 -35.91 16.64 1.53
C PHE A 286 -35.31 16.60 0.12
N ALA A 287 -36.13 16.66 -0.93
CA ALA A 287 -35.66 16.65 -2.31
C ALA A 287 -34.88 17.93 -2.67
N GLN A 288 -35.29 19.10 -2.17
CA GLN A 288 -34.54 20.36 -2.28
C GLN A 288 -33.20 20.25 -1.53
N SER A 289 -33.23 19.78 -0.28
CA SER A 289 -32.02 19.60 0.53
C SER A 289 -31.04 18.58 -0.07
N MET A 290 -31.53 17.55 -0.78
CA MET A 290 -30.71 16.61 -1.55
C MET A 290 -30.16 17.20 -2.85
N SER A 291 -30.92 18.07 -3.52
CA SER A 291 -30.49 18.77 -4.73
C SER A 291 -29.44 19.83 -4.42
N ASP A 292 -29.61 20.53 -3.30
CA ASP A 292 -28.73 21.61 -2.83
C ASP A 292 -27.51 21.07 -2.09
N ASN A 293 -27.60 19.89 -1.46
CA ASN A 293 -26.41 19.14 -1.05
C ASN A 293 -25.70 18.65 -2.30
N HIS A 294 -24.66 19.38 -2.71
CA HIS A 294 -23.64 18.86 -3.61
C HIS A 294 -22.95 17.66 -2.93
N LEU A 295 -23.55 16.46 -3.02
CA LEU A 295 -22.94 15.16 -2.70
C LEU A 295 -21.87 14.82 -3.75
N GLY A 296 -20.94 15.75 -3.97
CA GLY A 296 -19.65 15.51 -4.58
C GLY A 296 -18.60 15.57 -3.48
N PHE A 297 -17.55 14.78 -3.60
CA PHE A 297 -16.38 14.92 -2.73
C PHE A 297 -15.78 16.31 -3.00
N SER A 298 -15.93 17.23 -2.04
CA SER A 298 -15.17 18.47 -2.04
C SER A 298 -13.80 18.17 -1.47
N CYS A 299 -12.72 18.54 -2.15
CA CYS A 299 -11.40 18.55 -1.53
C CYS A 299 -11.30 19.78 -0.59
N GLY A 300 -12.12 19.80 0.45
CA GLY A 300 -12.23 20.90 1.41
C GLY A 300 -12.88 22.13 0.76
N GLN A 301 -12.31 23.31 1.00
CA GLN A 301 -12.71 24.57 0.36
C GLN A 301 -12.04 24.80 -1.00
N ILE A 302 -11.16 23.89 -1.45
CA ILE A 302 -10.21 24.18 -2.53
C ILE A 302 -10.85 23.94 -3.91
N PHE A 303 -11.55 22.82 -4.11
CA PHE A 303 -12.36 22.57 -5.32
C PHE A 303 -13.27 21.34 -5.15
N ILE A 304 -14.35 21.31 -5.93
CA ILE A 304 -15.25 20.16 -6.06
C ILE A 304 -14.72 19.26 -7.17
N ILE A 305 -14.61 17.95 -6.90
CA ILE A 305 -14.18 16.96 -7.92
C ILE A 305 -15.34 16.74 -8.90
N THR A 306 -15.33 17.51 -9.99
CA THR A 306 -16.25 17.37 -11.12
C THR A 306 -15.58 16.63 -12.28
N LYS A 307 -16.37 16.18 -13.26
CA LYS A 307 -15.86 15.57 -14.51
C LYS A 307 -14.84 16.47 -15.22
N TYR A 308 -15.04 17.79 -15.21
CA TYR A 308 -14.11 18.76 -15.80
C TYR A 308 -12.81 18.87 -15.00
N LYS A 309 -12.89 18.88 -13.66
CA LYS A 309 -11.70 18.91 -12.81
C LYS A 309 -10.87 17.64 -12.94
N PHE A 310 -11.50 16.49 -13.13
CA PHE A 310 -10.80 15.24 -13.45
C PHE A 310 -10.02 15.34 -14.77
N ILE A 311 -10.65 15.86 -15.83
CA ILE A 311 -9.98 16.08 -17.12
C ILE A 311 -8.80 17.05 -16.97
N GLU A 312 -8.97 18.12 -16.18
CA GLU A 312 -7.90 19.07 -15.87
C GLU A 312 -6.73 18.40 -15.14
N ILE A 313 -7.00 17.63 -14.07
CA ILE A 313 -5.96 16.89 -13.33
C ILE A 313 -5.24 15.89 -14.24
N PHE A 314 -5.99 15.17 -15.08
CA PHE A 314 -5.43 14.25 -16.06
C PHE A 314 -4.50 14.97 -17.07
N LEU A 315 -4.95 16.12 -17.59
CA LEU A 315 -4.16 16.95 -18.50
C LEU A 315 -2.91 17.52 -17.82
N MET A 316 -2.98 17.92 -16.55
CA MET A 316 -1.81 18.38 -15.78
C MET A 316 -0.79 17.25 -15.60
N ASN A 317 -1.22 16.02 -15.31
CA ASN A 317 -0.33 14.87 -15.22
C ASN A 317 0.33 14.57 -16.58
N PHE A 318 -0.42 14.66 -17.67
CA PHE A 318 0.11 14.50 -19.03
C PHE A 318 1.15 15.59 -19.38
N GLN A 319 0.87 16.84 -19.00
CA GLN A 319 1.76 17.97 -19.23
C GLN A 319 3.05 17.86 -18.40
N LEU A 320 2.96 17.38 -17.15
CA LEU A 320 4.13 17.05 -16.33
C LEU A 320 5.01 15.98 -16.97
N VAL A 321 4.40 14.90 -17.49
CA VAL A 321 5.15 13.86 -18.22
C VAL A 321 5.86 14.46 -19.43
N LEU A 322 5.20 15.31 -20.22
CA LEU A 322 5.82 15.99 -21.36
C LEU A 322 6.97 16.92 -20.97
N LEU A 323 6.84 17.67 -19.87
CA LEU A 323 7.86 18.60 -19.37
C LEU A 323 9.13 17.87 -18.93
N PHE A 324 8.99 16.74 -18.23
CA PHE A 324 10.12 16.00 -17.66
C PHE A 324 10.67 14.90 -18.57
N TYR A 325 9.93 14.48 -19.60
CA TYR A 325 10.40 13.49 -20.58
C TYR A 325 11.23 14.11 -21.72
N LYS A 326 11.30 15.44 -21.82
CA LYS A 326 12.09 16.10 -22.87
C LYS A 326 13.58 15.78 -22.66
N LYS A 327 14.15 15.07 -23.64
CA LYS A 327 15.57 14.70 -23.72
C LYS A 327 16.48 15.91 -23.69
#